data_AF-A0A8W8JM13-F1
#
_entry.id   AF-A0A8W8JM13-F1
#
_cell.length_a   1.000
_cell.length_b   1.000
_cell.length_c   1.000
_cell.angle_alpha   90.00
_cell.angle_beta   90.00
_cell.angle_gamma   90.00
#
_symmetry.space_group_name_H-M   'P 1'
#
loop_
_entity.id
_entity.type
_entity.pdbx_description
1 polymer ?
#
loop_
_entity_poly.entity_id
_entity_poly.type
_entity_poly.pdbx_seq_one_letter_code
_entity_poly.pdbx_strand_id
1 'polypeptide(L)'
;MATSNEYVDSTRKEPESGDDDICLSSDFRQVCSYSSIKETVGEVLESIETFVSKENFKKHIRPDVYNIEEIEGSLELRRKDLAKTDCSVIVAGETSSGKSSIINRILGDTILPTGVTASTTRVCRVKYSEDLMITTCDAEDKNEIDRMYFQSKEDMAETLNTLAKTKDPNIGYIDIHMPVPLLQGNVIIVDTPGFGDNEQKKVAEKMIEYIPNALAIVFVINVAAAGGIQDDRV
;
A
#
# COMPACT_ATOMS: atom_id res chain seq x y z
N MET A 1 -6.33 -16.59 76.35
CA MET A 1 -4.86 -16.81 76.32
C MET A 1 -4.37 -16.31 74.97
N ALA A 2 -3.41 -15.39 75.01
CA ALA A 2 -2.78 -14.76 73.87
C ALA A 2 -1.88 -15.74 73.09
N THR A 3 -1.71 -15.51 71.79
CA THR A 3 -0.42 -15.06 71.21
C THR A 3 -0.64 -14.59 69.76
N SER A 4 -0.19 -13.38 69.49
CA SER A 4 0.02 -12.77 68.18
C SER A 4 1.16 -13.46 67.43
N ASN A 5 1.12 -13.46 66.09
CA ASN A 5 2.30 -13.10 65.29
C ASN A 5 1.91 -12.68 63.86
N GLU A 6 2.36 -11.49 63.47
CA GLU A 6 2.40 -11.00 62.09
C GLU A 6 3.52 -11.72 61.32
N TYR A 7 3.33 -11.90 60.01
CA TYR A 7 4.46 -11.90 59.07
C TYR A 7 4.04 -11.26 57.75
N VAL A 8 4.94 -10.42 57.25
CA VAL A 8 4.80 -9.44 56.19
C VAL A 8 5.45 -9.96 54.91
N ASP A 9 4.75 -9.74 53.79
CA ASP A 9 5.22 -9.42 52.43
C ASP A 9 6.03 -10.39 51.55
N SER A 10 5.65 -10.34 50.27
CA SER A 10 6.50 -10.22 49.08
C SER A 10 6.27 -11.26 47.97
N THR A 11 6.05 -10.71 46.77
CA THR A 11 6.08 -11.34 45.44
C THR A 11 4.79 -11.98 44.90
N ARG A 12 3.78 -11.13 44.62
CA ARG A 12 3.04 -11.29 43.35
C ARG A 12 4.05 -11.08 42.22
N LYS A 13 4.40 -12.15 41.49
CA LYS A 13 5.07 -12.00 40.20
C LYS A 13 4.08 -11.35 39.24
N GLU A 14 4.38 -10.13 38.83
CA GLU A 14 3.84 -9.54 37.62
C GLU A 14 4.16 -10.47 36.43
N PRO A 15 3.28 -10.62 35.43
CA PRO A 15 3.64 -11.32 34.22
C PRO A 15 4.75 -10.53 33.53
N GLU A 16 5.90 -11.18 33.33
CA GLU A 16 7.00 -10.65 32.55
C GLU A 16 6.48 -10.16 31.20
N SER A 17 6.75 -8.89 30.90
CA SER A 17 6.59 -8.27 29.60
C SER A 17 7.53 -8.97 28.61
N GLY A 18 7.05 -10.05 28.01
CA GLY A 18 7.60 -10.60 26.79
C GLY A 18 7.21 -9.68 25.64
N ASP A 19 7.96 -8.59 25.47
CA ASP A 19 8.12 -7.96 24.16
C ASP A 19 8.92 -8.96 23.31
N ASP A 20 8.21 -10.00 22.84
CA ASP A 20 8.64 -10.75 21.68
C ASP A 20 8.45 -9.80 20.49
N ASP A 21 9.43 -8.91 20.30
CA ASP A 21 9.67 -8.23 19.04
C ASP A 21 9.80 -9.33 17.99
N ILE A 22 8.70 -9.64 17.31
CA ILE A 22 8.69 -10.48 16.12
C ILE A 22 9.52 -9.72 15.11
N CYS A 23 10.82 -10.02 15.07
CA CYS A 23 11.78 -9.47 14.13
C CYS A 23 11.51 -10.06 12.75
N LEU A 24 10.40 -9.64 12.14
CA LEU A 24 9.99 -9.92 10.76
C LEU A 24 11.05 -9.44 9.75
N SER A 25 12.03 -8.63 10.17
CA SER A 25 13.05 -8.05 9.30
C SER A 25 14.07 -9.06 8.76
N SER A 26 14.27 -10.20 9.44
CA SER A 26 15.39 -11.10 9.12
C SER A 26 15.05 -12.16 8.07
N ASP A 27 13.79 -12.59 7.97
CA ASP A 27 13.35 -13.65 7.05
C ASP A 27 13.02 -13.16 5.62
N PHE A 28 12.86 -11.85 5.42
CA PHE A 28 12.66 -11.26 4.08
C PHE A 28 13.97 -11.13 3.27
N ARG A 29 15.13 -11.50 3.82
CA ARG A 29 16.45 -11.29 3.20
C ARG A 29 16.76 -12.16 1.99
N GLN A 30 15.88 -13.09 1.61
CA GLN A 30 16.05 -13.86 0.37
C GLN A 30 15.09 -13.41 -0.73
N VAL A 31 14.85 -12.11 -0.83
CA VAL A 31 14.37 -11.50 -2.07
C VAL A 31 15.59 -11.44 -3.00
N CYS A 32 15.70 -12.38 -3.95
CA CYS A 32 16.34 -12.02 -5.21
C CYS A 32 15.70 -10.70 -5.63
N SER A 33 16.47 -9.61 -5.63
CA SER A 33 15.98 -8.26 -5.93
C SER A 33 15.06 -8.35 -7.14
N TYR A 34 13.75 -8.27 -6.92
CA TYR A 34 12.74 -8.35 -7.97
C TYR A 34 13.06 -7.31 -9.05
N SER A 35 13.59 -6.16 -8.62
CA SER A 35 14.22 -5.14 -9.45
C SER A 35 15.29 -5.68 -10.39
N SER A 36 16.23 -6.51 -9.93
CA SER A 36 17.31 -7.05 -10.77
C SER A 36 16.79 -8.06 -11.80
N ILE A 37 15.86 -8.95 -11.42
CA ILE A 37 15.22 -9.87 -12.37
C ILE A 37 14.42 -9.09 -13.41
N LYS A 38 13.65 -8.09 -12.96
CA LYS A 38 12.87 -7.20 -13.82
C LYS A 38 13.77 -6.45 -14.81
N GLU A 39 14.90 -5.91 -14.35
CA GLU A 39 15.87 -5.20 -15.18
C GLU A 39 16.43 -6.13 -16.27
N THR A 40 16.87 -7.34 -15.90
CA THR A 40 17.31 -8.35 -16.87
C THR A 40 16.23 -8.73 -17.88
N VAL A 41 14.99 -8.95 -17.42
CA VAL A 41 13.86 -9.26 -18.32
C VAL A 41 13.57 -8.07 -19.25
N GLY A 42 13.69 -6.84 -18.76
CA GLY A 42 13.56 -5.61 -19.53
C GLY A 42 14.59 -5.50 -20.64
N GLU A 43 15.87 -5.72 -20.32
CA GLU A 43 16.97 -5.73 -21.28
C GLU A 43 16.76 -6.80 -22.38
N VAL A 44 16.27 -7.98 -22.00
CA VAL A 44 15.96 -9.05 -22.96
C VAL A 44 14.82 -8.65 -23.89
N LEU A 45 13.74 -8.05 -23.36
CA LEU A 45 12.61 -7.56 -24.18
C LEU A 45 13.07 -6.47 -25.15
N GLU A 46 13.87 -5.50 -24.70
CA GLU A 46 14.41 -4.44 -25.55
C GLU A 46 15.32 -4.99 -26.66
N SER A 47 16.13 -5.99 -26.33
CA SER A 47 16.98 -6.70 -27.31
C SER A 47 16.13 -7.40 -28.37
N ILE A 48 15.04 -8.06 -27.96
CA ILE A 48 14.11 -8.73 -28.88
C ILE A 48 13.38 -7.72 -29.77
N GLU A 49 12.85 -6.64 -29.21
CA GLU A 49 12.20 -5.56 -29.98
C GLU A 49 13.17 -4.98 -31.02
N THR A 50 14.39 -4.63 -30.59
CA THR A 50 15.44 -4.13 -31.48
C THR A 50 15.76 -5.11 -32.60
N PHE A 51 15.78 -6.41 -32.30
CA PHE A 51 16.04 -7.45 -33.30
C PHE A 51 14.88 -7.59 -34.30
N VAL A 52 13.63 -7.61 -33.82
CA VAL A 52 12.41 -7.77 -34.64
C VAL A 52 12.18 -6.56 -35.55
N SER A 53 12.53 -5.36 -35.10
CA SER A 53 12.35 -4.13 -35.89
C SER A 53 13.41 -3.94 -36.98
N LYS A 54 14.47 -4.76 -37.06
CA LYS A 54 15.47 -4.67 -38.14
C LYS A 54 14.85 -5.02 -39.50
N GLU A 55 15.11 -4.19 -40.52
CA GLU A 55 14.64 -4.45 -41.89
C GLU A 55 15.01 -5.84 -42.42
N ASN A 56 16.22 -6.31 -42.11
CA ASN A 56 16.69 -7.61 -42.56
C ASN A 56 15.88 -8.75 -41.93
N PHE A 57 15.42 -8.60 -40.69
CA PHE A 57 14.59 -9.60 -40.03
C PHE A 57 13.23 -9.72 -40.74
N LYS A 58 12.56 -8.59 -41.01
CA LYS A 58 11.28 -8.54 -41.71
C LYS A 58 11.34 -9.15 -43.12
N LYS A 59 12.50 -9.05 -43.79
CA LYS A 59 12.76 -9.65 -45.12
C LYS A 59 12.93 -11.18 -45.11
N HIS A 60 13.27 -11.78 -43.98
CA HIS A 60 13.52 -13.23 -43.86
C HIS A 60 12.37 -14.00 -43.17
N ILE A 61 11.40 -13.29 -42.59
CA ILE A 61 10.17 -13.86 -42.06
C ILE A 61 9.18 -14.04 -43.21
N ARG A 62 8.45 -15.15 -43.23
CA ARG A 62 7.31 -15.34 -44.13
C ARG A 62 6.13 -14.50 -43.64
N PRO A 63 5.79 -13.38 -44.31
CA PRO A 63 4.73 -12.48 -43.85
C PRO A 63 3.34 -13.12 -43.97
N ASP A 64 3.20 -14.16 -44.78
CA ASP A 64 2.01 -14.98 -44.97
C ASP A 64 1.76 -15.97 -43.83
N VAL A 65 2.76 -16.21 -42.96
CA VAL A 65 2.68 -17.16 -41.85
C VAL A 65 2.73 -16.45 -40.49
N TYR A 66 3.47 -15.35 -40.39
CA TYR A 66 3.68 -14.61 -39.14
C TYR A 66 3.30 -13.14 -39.28
N ASN A 67 2.40 -12.68 -38.41
CA ASN A 67 2.02 -11.28 -38.31
C ASN A 67 3.02 -10.51 -37.43
N ILE A 68 4.01 -9.85 -38.07
CA ILE A 68 5.05 -9.10 -37.34
C ILE A 68 4.46 -7.92 -36.56
N GLU A 69 3.42 -7.26 -37.06
CA GLU A 69 2.78 -6.13 -36.37
C GLU A 69 2.13 -6.58 -35.06
N GLU A 70 1.53 -7.78 -35.03
CA GLU A 70 0.97 -8.38 -33.82
C GLU A 70 2.07 -8.76 -32.80
N ILE A 71 3.22 -9.26 -33.27
CA ILE A 71 4.36 -9.58 -32.41
C ILE A 71 4.95 -8.30 -31.80
N GLU A 72 5.18 -7.26 -32.61
CA GLU A 72 5.66 -5.95 -32.13
C GLU A 72 4.66 -5.35 -31.13
N GLY A 73 3.35 -5.44 -31.39
CA GLY A 73 2.30 -5.01 -30.45
C GLY A 73 2.29 -5.80 -29.13
N SER A 74 2.51 -7.12 -29.18
CA SER A 74 2.57 -7.96 -27.98
C SER A 74 3.82 -7.68 -27.13
N LEU A 75 4.97 -7.42 -27.77
CA LEU A 75 6.20 -7.04 -27.08
C LEU A 75 6.04 -5.69 -26.37
N GLU A 76 5.50 -4.68 -27.05
CA GLU A 76 5.27 -3.37 -26.45
C GLU A 76 4.25 -3.45 -25.29
N LEU A 77 3.22 -4.30 -25.40
CA LEU A 77 2.30 -4.55 -24.29
C LEU A 77 3.02 -5.16 -23.08
N ARG A 78 3.82 -6.21 -23.29
CA ARG A 78 4.59 -6.86 -22.22
C ARG A 78 5.61 -5.93 -21.59
N ARG A 79 6.22 -5.04 -22.38
CA ARG A 79 7.14 -4.00 -21.90
C ARG A 79 6.41 -2.99 -21.01
N LYS A 80 5.22 -2.54 -21.42
CA LYS A 80 4.35 -1.68 -20.59
C LYS A 80 3.91 -2.38 -19.30
N ASP A 81 3.60 -3.66 -19.36
CA ASP A 81 3.23 -4.42 -18.16
C ASP A 81 4.43 -4.60 -17.23
N LEU A 82 5.62 -4.84 -17.77
CA LEU A 82 6.85 -4.87 -16.98
C LEU A 82 7.15 -3.51 -16.33
N ALA A 83 6.75 -2.39 -16.95
CA ALA A 83 6.90 -1.07 -16.35
C ALA A 83 5.99 -0.89 -15.11
N LYS A 84 4.84 -1.58 -15.05
CA LYS A 84 3.94 -1.57 -13.89
C LYS A 84 4.45 -2.54 -12.82
N THR A 85 5.19 -2.02 -11.86
CA THR A 85 5.74 -2.85 -10.77
C THR A 85 5.00 -2.81 -9.46
N ASP A 86 3.98 -1.97 -9.38
CA ASP A 86 3.25 -1.70 -8.16
C ASP A 86 2.54 -2.95 -7.65
N CYS A 87 3.09 -3.55 -6.59
CA CYS A 87 2.51 -4.69 -5.89
C CYS A 87 1.60 -4.16 -4.78
N SER A 88 0.39 -3.75 -5.19
CA SER A 88 -0.56 -3.07 -4.29
C SER A 88 -1.26 -4.05 -3.35
N VAL A 89 -1.18 -3.78 -2.05
CA VAL A 89 -1.95 -4.41 -0.97
C VAL A 89 -2.96 -3.41 -0.46
N ILE A 90 -4.24 -3.65 -0.76
CA ILE A 90 -5.33 -2.73 -0.42
C ILE A 90 -5.89 -3.05 0.95
N VAL A 91 -6.03 -2.06 1.82
CA VAL A 91 -6.67 -2.21 3.13
C VAL A 91 -8.06 -1.59 3.09
N ALA A 92 -9.11 -2.42 3.10
CA ALA A 92 -10.51 -2.01 2.97
C ALA A 92 -11.32 -2.33 4.24
N GLY A 93 -12.46 -1.67 4.44
CA GLY A 93 -13.28 -1.82 5.64
C GLY A 93 -14.12 -0.57 5.95
N GLU A 94 -15.11 -0.69 6.82
CA GLU A 94 -16.01 0.42 7.19
C GLU A 94 -15.25 1.62 7.76
N THR A 95 -15.85 2.81 7.70
CA THR A 95 -15.30 3.99 8.38
C THR A 95 -15.08 3.68 9.87
N SER A 96 -13.90 4.06 10.38
CA SER A 96 -13.50 3.81 11.76
C SER A 96 -13.35 2.32 12.16
N SER A 97 -13.12 1.42 11.19
CA SER A 97 -12.82 0.00 11.46
C SER A 97 -11.39 -0.28 11.95
N GLY A 98 -10.50 0.72 11.93
CA GLY A 98 -9.10 0.60 12.40
C GLY A 98 -8.05 0.38 11.30
N LYS A 99 -8.40 0.57 10.02
CA LYS A 99 -7.50 0.41 8.85
C LYS A 99 -6.17 1.15 9.02
N SER A 100 -6.19 2.48 9.16
CA SER A 100 -5.00 3.32 9.30
C SER A 100 -4.19 2.97 10.55
N SER A 101 -4.85 2.52 11.62
CA SER A 101 -4.18 2.04 12.83
C SER A 101 -3.40 0.75 12.60
N ILE A 102 -3.96 -0.22 11.89
CA ILE A 102 -3.26 -1.46 11.51
C ILE A 102 -2.07 -1.13 10.61
N ILE A 103 -2.27 -0.25 9.61
CA ILE A 103 -1.18 0.15 8.71
C ILE A 103 -0.05 0.82 9.50
N ASN A 104 -0.34 1.78 10.38
CA ASN A 104 0.68 2.40 11.24
C ASN A 104 1.46 1.36 12.06
N ARG A 105 0.80 0.30 12.56
CA ARG A 105 1.50 -0.80 13.24
C ARG A 105 2.41 -1.59 12.31
N ILE A 106 2.00 -1.84 11.07
CA ILE A 106 2.83 -2.49 10.05
C ILE A 106 4.04 -1.62 9.69
N LEU A 107 3.84 -0.29 9.59
CA LEU A 107 4.92 0.65 9.28
C LEU A 107 5.90 0.83 10.46
N GLY A 108 5.49 0.50 11.68
CA GLY A 108 6.26 0.75 12.91
C GLY A 108 6.21 2.20 13.39
N ASP A 109 5.38 3.05 12.78
CA ASP A 109 5.27 4.48 13.05
C ASP A 109 3.82 4.96 12.98
N THR A 110 3.52 6.09 13.63
CA THR A 110 2.18 6.72 13.55
C THR A 110 2.17 7.83 12.49
N ILE A 111 2.16 7.44 11.22
CA ILE A 111 2.22 8.38 10.08
C ILE A 111 0.81 8.72 9.58
N LEU A 112 -0.02 7.70 9.30
CA LEU A 112 -1.36 7.92 8.81
C LEU A 112 -2.24 8.51 9.92
N PRO A 113 -3.14 9.46 9.61
CA PRO A 113 -4.02 10.06 10.60
C PRO A 113 -5.00 9.02 11.15
N THR A 114 -5.02 8.86 12.47
CA THR A 114 -5.94 7.97 13.18
C THR A 114 -6.94 8.79 14.01
N GLY A 115 -8.25 8.57 13.85
CA GLY A 115 -9.28 9.26 14.62
C GLY A 115 -10.68 8.70 14.40
N VAL A 116 -11.61 9.00 15.31
CA VAL A 116 -12.99 8.45 15.35
C VAL A 116 -13.89 9.05 14.25
N THR A 117 -13.62 10.28 13.81
CA THR A 117 -14.21 10.87 12.61
C THR A 117 -13.51 10.33 11.36
N ALA A 118 -14.19 10.31 10.20
CA ALA A 118 -13.63 9.82 8.93
C ALA A 118 -12.22 10.41 8.70
N SER A 119 -11.19 9.60 9.00
CA SER A 119 -9.81 10.06 9.17
C SER A 119 -9.15 10.31 7.83
N THR A 120 -9.63 9.58 6.82
CA THR A 120 -9.11 9.54 5.45
C THR A 120 -10.27 9.74 4.49
N THR A 121 -10.35 10.94 3.88
CA THR A 121 -11.28 11.20 2.75
C THR A 121 -10.61 10.93 1.40
N ARG A 122 -9.31 10.67 1.42
CA ARG A 122 -8.45 10.37 0.26
C ARG A 122 -7.83 8.99 0.37
N VAL A 123 -7.48 8.43 -0.78
CA VAL A 123 -6.68 7.21 -0.84
C VAL A 123 -5.22 7.59 -0.58
N CYS A 124 -4.61 6.96 0.42
CA CYS A 124 -3.21 7.17 0.78
C CYS A 124 -2.41 5.92 0.41
N ARG A 125 -1.28 6.08 -0.28
CA ARG A 125 -0.43 4.98 -0.74
C ARG A 125 0.94 5.10 -0.11
N VAL A 126 1.35 4.10 0.65
CA VAL A 126 2.68 4.07 1.28
C VAL A 126 3.62 3.29 0.39
N LYS A 127 4.71 3.94 -0.02
CA LYS A 127 5.74 3.45 -0.95
C LYS A 127 7.12 3.52 -0.28
N TYR A 128 8.00 2.61 -0.67
CA TYR A 128 9.40 2.67 -0.24
C TYR A 128 10.12 3.89 -0.82
N SER A 129 10.94 4.54 0.00
CA SER A 129 11.90 5.58 -0.40
C SER A 129 12.94 5.75 0.69
N GLU A 130 14.18 6.09 0.35
CA GLU A 130 15.18 6.50 1.35
C GLU A 130 14.82 7.86 1.98
N ASP A 131 14.25 8.76 1.17
CA ASP A 131 13.81 10.09 1.59
C ASP A 131 12.36 10.08 2.07
N LEU A 132 12.07 10.92 3.08
CA LEU A 132 10.70 11.21 3.51
C LEU A 132 10.06 12.22 2.56
N MET A 133 9.00 11.81 1.87
CA MET A 133 8.34 12.65 0.87
C MET A 133 6.83 12.39 0.81
N ILE A 134 6.07 13.43 0.53
CA ILE A 134 4.65 13.34 0.17
C ILE A 134 4.48 13.86 -1.24
N THR A 135 3.79 13.09 -2.08
CA THR A 135 3.35 13.50 -3.41
C THR A 135 1.84 13.50 -3.48
N THR A 136 1.23 14.56 -4.00
CA THR A 136 -0.21 14.57 -4.29
C THR A 136 -0.41 14.34 -5.78
N CYS A 137 -1.35 13.46 -6.13
CA CYS A 137 -1.61 13.08 -7.52
C CYS A 137 -3.06 13.33 -7.88
N ASP A 138 -3.32 13.50 -9.18
CA ASP A 138 -4.67 13.66 -9.70
C ASP A 138 -5.52 12.39 -9.60
N ALA A 139 -6.82 12.53 -9.89
CA ALA A 139 -7.77 11.41 -9.86
C ALA A 139 -7.46 10.27 -10.83
N GLU A 140 -6.73 10.56 -11.92
CA GLU A 140 -6.37 9.57 -12.94
C GLU A 140 -5.05 8.86 -12.63
N ASP A 141 -4.36 9.26 -11.55
CA ASP A 141 -3.03 8.77 -11.19
C ASP A 141 -2.00 8.95 -12.32
N LYS A 142 -2.16 10.03 -13.10
CA LYS A 142 -1.30 10.34 -14.25
C LYS A 142 -0.42 11.56 -14.02
N ASN A 143 -0.86 12.49 -13.18
CA ASN A 143 -0.15 13.74 -12.95
C ASN A 143 0.15 13.94 -11.46
N GLU A 144 1.42 14.22 -11.18
CA GLU A 144 1.85 14.79 -9.91
C GLU A 144 1.42 16.26 -9.85
N ILE A 145 0.73 16.63 -8.77
CA ILE A 145 0.23 17.99 -8.51
C ILE A 145 1.25 18.76 -7.66
N ASP A 146 1.75 18.13 -6.60
CA ASP A 146 2.72 18.73 -5.69
C ASP A 146 3.59 17.66 -5.02
N ARG A 147 4.80 18.06 -4.59
CA ARG A 147 5.79 17.20 -3.96
C ARG A 147 6.53 17.94 -2.84
N MET A 148 6.52 17.35 -1.66
CA MET A 148 7.11 17.90 -0.44
C MET A 148 8.12 16.92 0.16
N TYR A 149 9.28 17.41 0.59
CA TYR A 149 10.31 16.64 1.29
C TYR A 149 10.35 17.02 2.77
N PHE A 150 10.61 16.04 3.62
CA PHE A 150 10.60 16.20 5.06
C PHE A 150 11.93 15.74 5.66
N GLN A 151 12.34 16.40 6.75
CA GLN A 151 13.53 16.02 7.51
C GLN A 151 13.19 15.11 8.69
N SER A 152 11.92 15.06 9.10
CA SER A 152 11.43 14.27 10.21
C SER A 152 10.10 13.59 9.85
N LYS A 153 9.81 12.47 10.52
CA LYS A 153 8.53 11.75 10.35
C LYS A 153 7.37 12.53 10.96
N GLU A 154 7.65 13.30 12.00
CA GLU A 154 6.69 14.13 12.73
C GLU A 154 6.13 15.24 11.83
N ASP A 155 7.00 16.01 11.14
CA ASP A 155 6.58 17.07 10.23
C ASP A 155 5.77 16.51 9.04
N MET A 156 6.18 15.34 8.55
CA MET A 156 5.49 14.62 7.49
C MET A 156 4.09 14.19 7.95
N ALA A 157 3.95 13.63 9.15
CA ALA A 157 2.68 13.20 9.72
C ALA A 157 1.72 14.39 9.96
N GLU A 158 2.24 15.53 10.42
CA GLU A 158 1.45 16.76 10.60
C GLU A 158 0.87 17.24 9.25
N THR A 159 1.72 17.29 8.22
CA THR A 159 1.31 17.67 6.87
C THR A 159 0.29 16.69 6.30
N LEU A 160 0.53 15.40 6.48
CA LEU A 160 -0.36 14.33 6.01
C LEU A 160 -1.73 14.38 6.69
N ASN A 161 -1.80 14.71 7.98
CA ASN A 161 -3.07 14.87 8.71
C ASN A 161 -3.97 15.96 8.11
N THR A 162 -3.36 16.98 7.48
CA THR A 162 -4.06 18.04 6.76
C THR A 162 -4.46 17.57 5.36
N LEU A 163 -3.53 16.99 4.60
CA LEU A 163 -3.76 16.55 3.22
C LEU A 163 -4.80 15.42 3.13
N ALA A 164 -4.72 14.42 4.00
CA ALA A 164 -5.64 13.26 4.00
C ALA A 164 -7.12 13.64 4.24
N LYS A 165 -7.36 14.85 4.75
CA LYS A 165 -8.68 15.43 5.00
C LYS A 165 -9.07 16.51 4.00
N THR A 166 -8.22 16.81 3.02
CA THR A 166 -8.48 17.87 2.04
C THR A 166 -9.74 17.59 1.21
N LYS A 167 -10.49 18.64 0.92
CA LYS A 167 -11.65 18.61 0.00
C LYS A 167 -11.30 19.09 -1.41
N ASP A 168 -10.01 19.31 -1.72
CA ASP A 168 -9.58 19.69 -3.07
C ASP A 168 -9.98 18.61 -4.09
N PRO A 169 -10.88 18.90 -5.06
CA PRO A 169 -11.33 17.92 -6.03
C PRO A 169 -10.21 17.45 -6.97
N ASN A 170 -9.12 18.20 -7.10
CA ASN A 170 -8.01 17.86 -8.00
C ASN A 170 -7.16 16.72 -7.43
N ILE A 171 -7.05 16.60 -6.10
CA ILE A 171 -6.20 15.59 -5.47
C ILE A 171 -6.94 14.26 -5.38
N GLY A 172 -6.57 13.30 -6.22
CA GLY A 172 -7.08 11.93 -6.16
C GLY A 172 -6.40 11.09 -5.07
N TYR A 173 -5.07 11.15 -5.04
CA TYR A 173 -4.22 10.28 -4.23
C TYR A 173 -3.16 11.08 -3.48
N ILE A 174 -2.70 10.49 -2.38
CA ILE A 174 -1.56 10.98 -1.61
C ILE A 174 -0.56 9.83 -1.48
N ASP A 175 0.60 9.99 -2.09
CA ASP A 175 1.71 9.05 -1.97
C ASP A 175 2.62 9.48 -0.83
N ILE A 176 2.91 8.53 0.04
CA ILE A 176 3.76 8.68 1.21
C ILE A 176 4.98 7.82 0.97
N HIS A 177 6.14 8.46 0.89
CA HIS A 177 7.41 7.84 0.58
C HIS A 177 8.27 7.84 1.84
N MET A 178 8.66 6.65 2.31
CA MET A 178 9.44 6.52 3.55
C MET A 178 10.25 5.21 3.61
N PRO A 179 11.33 5.15 4.43
CA PRO A 179 12.24 4.01 4.46
C PRO A 179 11.66 2.87 5.31
N VAL A 180 10.69 2.14 4.76
CA VAL A 180 10.06 0.97 5.39
C VAL A 180 10.52 -0.28 4.64
N PRO A 181 11.44 -1.09 5.20
CA PRO A 181 12.03 -2.22 4.49
C PRO A 181 11.02 -3.22 3.91
N LEU A 182 9.87 -3.42 4.58
CA LEU A 182 8.79 -4.29 4.09
C LEU A 182 8.23 -3.86 2.73
N LEU A 183 8.37 -2.57 2.38
CA LEU A 183 7.87 -2.01 1.11
C LEU A 183 8.88 -2.12 -0.04
N GLN A 184 10.10 -2.62 0.22
CA GLN A 184 11.07 -2.88 -0.83
C GLN A 184 10.52 -3.90 -1.84
N GLY A 185 10.95 -3.78 -3.10
CA GLY A 185 10.41 -4.61 -4.19
C GLY A 185 9.07 -4.09 -4.76
N ASN A 186 8.78 -2.79 -4.59
CA ASN A 186 7.60 -2.11 -5.10
C ASN A 186 6.28 -2.56 -4.47
N VAL A 187 6.31 -3.03 -3.22
CA VAL A 187 5.10 -3.26 -2.44
C VAL A 187 4.51 -1.92 -2.04
N ILE A 188 3.19 -1.77 -2.24
CA ILE A 188 2.46 -0.54 -1.92
C ILE A 188 1.33 -0.90 -0.98
N ILE A 189 1.30 -0.28 0.20
CA ILE A 189 0.15 -0.39 1.09
C ILE A 189 -0.81 0.75 0.78
N VAL A 190 -2.05 0.41 0.43
CA VAL A 190 -3.09 1.38 0.08
C VAL A 190 -4.08 1.50 1.23
N ASP A 191 -4.02 2.61 1.96
CA ASP A 191 -5.09 3.02 2.88
C ASP A 191 -6.20 3.70 2.11
N THR A 192 -7.42 3.39 2.50
CA THR A 192 -8.56 3.42 1.61
C THR A 192 -9.72 4.00 2.43
N PRO A 193 -10.42 5.06 1.96
CA PRO A 193 -11.52 5.66 2.73
C PRO A 193 -12.60 4.64 3.08
N GLY A 194 -13.06 4.65 4.33
CA GLY A 194 -14.06 3.66 4.74
C GLY A 194 -15.33 3.73 3.89
N PHE A 195 -16.01 2.59 3.71
CA PHE A 195 -17.37 2.60 3.16
C PHE A 195 -18.37 2.80 4.30
N GLY A 196 -19.47 3.51 4.05
CA GLY A 196 -20.53 3.74 5.04
C GLY A 196 -21.19 5.12 4.98
N ASP A 197 -20.52 6.13 4.41
CA ASP A 197 -21.08 7.48 4.29
C ASP A 197 -21.42 7.85 2.82
N ASN A 198 -22.48 8.63 2.61
CA ASN A 198 -22.99 8.94 1.26
C ASN A 198 -21.99 9.74 0.41
N GLU A 199 -21.11 10.53 1.03
CA GLU A 199 -20.02 11.26 0.35
C GLU A 199 -18.87 10.35 -0.11
N GLN A 200 -18.76 9.14 0.45
CA GLN A 200 -17.66 8.19 0.19
C GLN A 200 -17.95 7.23 -0.97
N LYS A 201 -19.17 7.25 -1.54
CA LYS A 201 -19.56 6.36 -2.63
C LYS A 201 -18.70 6.54 -3.89
N LYS A 202 -18.39 7.78 -4.24
CA LYS A 202 -17.46 8.10 -5.35
C LYS A 202 -16.03 7.62 -5.10
N VAL A 203 -15.63 7.56 -3.83
CA VAL A 203 -14.29 7.09 -3.43
C VAL A 203 -14.24 5.57 -3.43
N ALA A 204 -15.31 4.90 -2.99
CA ALA A 204 -15.48 3.46 -3.11
C ALA A 204 -15.54 2.99 -4.58
N GLU A 205 -16.17 3.77 -5.47
CA GLU A 205 -16.12 3.52 -6.93
C GLU A 205 -14.68 3.56 -7.46
N LYS A 206 -13.85 4.52 -7.01
CA LYS A 206 -12.42 4.54 -7.34
C LYS A 206 -11.65 3.36 -6.75
N MET A 207 -12.01 2.86 -5.57
CA MET A 207 -11.38 1.63 -5.04
C MET A 207 -11.62 0.41 -5.94
N ILE A 208 -12.81 0.31 -6.54
CA ILE A 208 -13.13 -0.76 -7.49
C ILE A 208 -12.18 -0.71 -8.70
N GLU A 209 -11.62 0.44 -9.06
CA GLU A 209 -10.60 0.55 -10.11
C GLU A 209 -9.24 -0.03 -9.69
N TYR A 210 -8.93 -0.08 -8.39
CA TYR A 210 -7.70 -0.67 -7.85
C TYR A 210 -7.78 -2.17 -7.60
N ILE A 211 -8.98 -2.72 -7.36
CA ILE A 211 -9.18 -4.16 -7.12
C ILE A 211 -8.58 -5.03 -8.24
N PRO A 212 -8.78 -4.75 -9.54
CA PRO A 212 -8.27 -5.59 -10.62
C PRO A 212 -6.74 -5.75 -10.65
N ASN A 213 -6.00 -4.76 -10.12
CA ASN A 213 -4.55 -4.75 -10.11
C ASN A 213 -3.96 -4.95 -8.70
N ALA A 214 -4.81 -5.25 -7.71
CA ALA A 214 -4.35 -5.54 -6.35
C ALA A 214 -3.70 -6.92 -6.29
N LEU A 215 -2.51 -6.99 -5.68
CA LEU A 215 -1.89 -8.27 -5.33
C LEU A 215 -2.69 -8.96 -4.21
N ALA A 216 -3.14 -8.19 -3.23
CA ALA A 216 -3.95 -8.68 -2.12
C ALA A 216 -4.88 -7.59 -1.59
N ILE A 217 -5.97 -8.03 -0.96
CA ILE A 217 -6.91 -7.16 -0.24
C ILE A 217 -7.02 -7.64 1.20
N VAL A 218 -6.74 -6.75 2.14
CA VAL A 218 -6.91 -6.96 3.58
C VAL A 218 -8.19 -6.26 4.01
N PHE A 219 -9.19 -7.03 4.42
CA PHE A 219 -10.47 -6.49 4.86
C PHE A 219 -10.53 -6.41 6.39
N VAL A 220 -10.68 -5.19 6.92
CA VAL A 220 -10.65 -4.89 8.34
C VAL A 220 -12.07 -4.72 8.87
N ILE A 221 -12.44 -5.59 9.82
CA ILE A 221 -13.75 -5.62 10.45
C ILE A 221 -13.59 -5.26 11.93
N ASN A 222 -14.34 -4.23 12.37
CA ASN A 222 -14.46 -3.95 13.80
C ASN A 222 -15.55 -4.83 14.40
N VAL A 223 -15.16 -5.82 15.20
CA VAL A 223 -16.10 -6.79 15.81
C VAL A 223 -17.16 -6.12 16.69
N ALA A 224 -16.85 -5.00 17.35
CA ALA A 224 -17.82 -4.28 18.18
C ALA A 224 -18.90 -3.55 17.35
N ALA A 225 -18.58 -3.23 16.09
CA ALA A 225 -19.50 -2.60 15.14
C ALA A 225 -20.10 -3.59 14.13
N ALA A 226 -19.51 -4.78 14.00
CA ALA A 226 -20.02 -5.88 13.21
C ALA A 226 -21.30 -6.39 13.87
N GLY A 227 -22.44 -5.85 13.41
CA GLY A 227 -23.75 -6.05 13.99
C GLY A 227 -23.96 -7.49 14.44
N GLY A 228 -24.15 -7.67 15.76
CA GLY A 228 -24.88 -8.82 16.25
C GLY A 228 -26.23 -8.90 15.54
N ILE A 229 -26.78 -10.11 15.40
CA ILE A 229 -28.12 -10.35 14.87
C ILE A 229 -29.08 -9.42 15.62
N GLN A 230 -29.53 -8.34 14.96
CA GLN A 230 -30.59 -7.49 15.47
C GLN A 230 -31.89 -8.17 15.07
N ASP A 231 -32.57 -8.79 16.05
CA ASP A 231 -33.82 -9.52 15.87
C ASP A 231 -35.02 -8.62 15.46
N ASP A 232 -34.83 -7.31 15.31
CA ASP A 232 -35.95 -6.39 15.14
C ASP A 232 -35.95 -5.72 13.75
N ARG A 233 -36.32 -6.53 12.75
CA ARG A 233 -37.02 -6.07 11.53
C ARG A 233 -38.19 -7.00 11.25
N VAL A 234 -39.30 -6.77 11.96
CA VAL A 234 -40.66 -7.22 11.58
C VAL A 234 -41.50 -5.99 11.32
#